data_AF-A0A813FGV8-F1
#
_entry.id   AF-A0A813FGV8-F1
#
_cell.length_a   1.000
_cell.length_b   1.000
_cell.length_c   1.000
_cell.angle_alpha   90.00
_cell.angle_beta   90.00
_cell.angle_gamma   90.00
#
_symmetry.space_group_name_H-M   'P 1'
#
loop_
_entity.id
_entity.type
_entity.pdbx_description
1 polymer ?
#
loop_
_entity_poly.entity_id
_entity_poly.type
_entity_poly.pdbx_seq_one_letter_code
_entity_poly.pdbx_strand_id
1 'polypeptide(L)'
;DGTFAVAEAWFAKRAKPKTEADEFWRAYDGFGQRHISFSWPDEAGQTQLHEAAAFGRPTQAAAVLAKNPGCWGVKTSLGRTAHDVALDAVAWCEKHNRSALERHRHAQVADLCRRAQDAQVISEPVLDEDATANEPGPPGYFQATSSLPGLRQKGLRPMM
;
A
#
# COMPACT_ATOMS: atom_id res chain seq x y z
N ASP A 1 20.82 27.69 16.03
CA ASP A 1 19.70 26.90 16.56
C ASP A 1 19.29 25.78 15.62
N GLY A 2 19.88 24.60 15.81
CA GLY A 2 19.50 23.37 15.12
C GLY A 2 18.30 22.74 15.81
N THR A 3 17.18 22.68 15.11
CA THR A 3 15.86 22.30 15.64
C THR A 3 15.79 20.81 15.99
N PHE A 4 15.12 20.52 17.10
CA PHE A 4 14.88 19.20 17.70
C PHE A 4 14.43 18.08 16.73
N ALA A 5 13.90 18.43 15.55
CA ALA A 5 13.48 17.48 14.52
C ALA A 5 14.62 16.62 13.93
N VAL A 6 15.86 17.12 13.94
CA VAL A 6 17.04 16.36 13.47
C VAL A 6 17.43 15.27 14.49
N ALA A 7 17.15 15.47 15.78
CA ALA A 7 17.49 14.53 16.84
C ALA A 7 16.55 13.31 16.90
N GLU A 8 15.24 13.48 16.71
CA GLU A 8 14.29 12.35 16.73
C GLU A 8 14.51 11.39 15.54
N ALA A 9 14.80 11.91 14.35
CA ALA A 9 15.17 11.10 13.19
C ALA A 9 16.50 10.34 13.40
N TRP A 10 17.40 10.91 14.22
CA TRP A 10 18.68 10.30 14.58
C TRP A 10 18.53 9.20 15.66
N PHE A 11 17.59 9.35 16.61
CA PHE A 11 17.28 8.33 17.62
C PHE A 11 16.46 7.17 17.08
N ALA A 12 15.48 7.41 16.19
CA ALA A 12 14.68 6.35 15.57
C ALA A 12 15.54 5.39 14.69
N LYS A 13 16.61 5.90 14.05
CA LYS A 13 17.57 5.07 13.31
C LYS A 13 18.52 4.26 14.20
N ARG A 14 18.56 4.51 15.52
CA ARG A 14 19.46 3.84 16.48
C ARG A 14 18.77 2.96 17.52
N ALA A 15 17.45 3.06 17.68
CA ALA A 15 16.73 2.16 18.57
C ALA A 15 16.78 0.71 18.03
N LYS A 16 16.97 -0.26 18.93
CA LYS A 16 16.77 -1.68 18.58
C LYS A 16 15.31 -1.84 18.17
N PRO A 17 15.03 -2.41 16.98
CA PRO A 17 13.66 -2.73 16.58
C PRO A 17 13.01 -3.61 17.66
N LYS A 18 11.77 -3.30 18.02
CA LYS A 18 11.05 -3.98 19.10
C LYS A 18 10.09 -5.05 18.55
N THR A 19 9.83 -5.00 17.24
CA THR A 19 8.92 -5.88 16.52
C THR A 19 9.51 -6.24 15.15
N GLU A 20 9.10 -7.37 14.59
CA GLU A 20 9.44 -7.76 13.21
C GLU A 20 8.94 -6.73 12.18
N ALA A 21 7.85 -6.03 12.50
CA ALA A 21 7.36 -4.91 11.70
C ALA A 21 8.35 -3.75 11.68
N ASP A 22 8.95 -3.39 12.82
CA ASP A 22 9.96 -2.33 12.87
C ASP A 22 11.22 -2.70 12.10
N GLU A 23 11.63 -3.97 12.15
CA GLU A 23 12.77 -4.49 11.36
C GLU A 23 12.49 -4.38 9.86
N PHE A 24 11.32 -4.87 9.43
CA PHE A 24 10.89 -4.77 8.05
C PHE A 24 10.87 -3.32 7.57
N TRP A 25 10.15 -2.43 8.27
CA TRP A 25 10.00 -1.04 7.84
C TRP A 25 11.30 -0.24 7.85
N ARG A 26 12.26 -0.65 8.68
CA ARG A 26 13.60 -0.07 8.70
C ARG A 26 14.45 -0.50 7.51
N ALA A 27 14.31 -1.73 7.05
CA ALA A 27 15.07 -2.30 5.93
C ALA A 27 14.40 -2.09 4.56
N TYR A 28 13.07 -1.87 4.53
CA TYR A 28 12.30 -1.76 3.30
C TYR A 28 12.75 -0.57 2.45
N ASP A 29 13.12 -0.83 1.21
CA ASP A 29 13.68 0.13 0.24
C ASP A 29 12.89 0.19 -1.08
N GLY A 30 11.69 -0.39 -1.13
CA GLY A 30 10.83 -0.43 -2.33
C GLY A 30 10.04 0.87 -2.56
N PHE A 31 9.26 0.90 -3.65
CA PHE A 31 8.50 2.10 -4.07
C PHE A 31 7.64 2.70 -2.95
N GLY A 32 6.97 1.86 -2.16
CA GLY A 32 6.15 2.29 -1.02
C GLY A 32 6.91 2.94 0.15
N GLN A 33 8.26 3.05 0.10
CA GLN A 33 9.02 3.62 1.21
C GLN A 33 8.66 5.10 1.41
N ARG A 34 8.89 5.57 2.63
CA ARG A 34 8.49 6.84 3.26
C ARG A 34 8.73 8.14 2.46
N HIS A 35 9.45 8.08 1.33
CA HIS A 35 9.81 9.21 0.51
C HIS A 35 9.23 9.18 -0.91
N ILE A 36 8.45 8.15 -1.28
CA ILE A 36 7.84 8.04 -2.63
C ILE A 36 6.33 7.76 -2.57
N SER A 37 5.83 6.93 -1.63
CA SER A 37 4.38 6.75 -1.40
C SER A 37 3.86 7.29 -0.07
N PHE A 38 4.70 7.43 0.98
CA PHE A 38 4.36 8.25 2.16
C PHE A 38 5.02 9.63 2.16
N SER A 39 5.76 10.01 1.11
CA SER A 39 6.06 11.42 0.78
C SER A 39 4.84 12.17 0.25
N TRP A 40 3.68 11.57 0.46
CA TRP A 40 2.36 12.10 0.29
C TRP A 40 1.81 12.69 1.61
N PRO A 41 2.59 13.26 2.58
CA PRO A 41 1.96 13.82 3.76
C PRO A 41 1.01 14.97 3.37
N ASP A 42 1.25 15.59 2.20
CA ASP A 42 0.39 16.62 1.61
C ASP A 42 -0.75 16.04 0.74
N GLU A 43 -0.69 14.75 0.38
CA GLU A 43 -1.68 14.12 -0.48
C GLU A 43 -2.66 13.27 0.36
N ALA A 44 -3.83 13.84 0.65
CA ALA A 44 -4.92 13.18 1.35
C ALA A 44 -5.78 12.28 0.42
N GLY A 45 -6.65 11.46 1.02
CA GLY A 45 -7.65 10.66 0.28
C GLY A 45 -7.18 9.27 -0.17
N GLN A 46 -6.02 8.84 0.30
CA GLN A 46 -5.50 7.49 0.05
C GLN A 46 -6.42 6.43 0.66
N THR A 47 -6.60 5.33 -0.06
CA THR A 47 -7.37 4.15 0.38
C THR A 47 -6.44 2.95 0.59
N GLN A 48 -6.94 1.87 1.18
CA GLN A 48 -6.20 0.61 1.27
C GLN A 48 -5.77 0.06 -0.11
N LEU A 49 -6.50 0.40 -1.18
CA LEU A 49 -6.11 0.02 -2.54
C LEU A 49 -4.90 0.83 -3.03
N HIS A 50 -4.79 2.12 -2.66
CA HIS A 50 -3.60 2.93 -2.94
C HIS A 50 -2.38 2.39 -2.20
N GLU A 51 -2.56 2.00 -0.93
CA GLU A 51 -1.51 1.36 -0.15
C GLU A 51 -1.05 0.05 -0.80
N ALA A 52 -1.99 -0.82 -1.19
CA ALA A 52 -1.67 -2.07 -1.87
C ALA A 52 -0.93 -1.86 -3.20
N ALA A 53 -1.30 -0.82 -3.97
CA ALA A 53 -0.62 -0.43 -5.20
C ALA A 53 0.81 0.03 -4.96
N ALA A 54 1.01 0.87 -3.93
CA ALA A 54 2.32 1.41 -3.57
C ALA A 54 3.31 0.36 -3.08
N PHE A 55 2.84 -0.69 -2.42
CA PHE A 55 3.70 -1.79 -1.96
C PHE A 55 3.78 -2.97 -2.93
N GLY A 56 2.92 -3.04 -3.94
CA GLY A 56 2.87 -4.21 -4.81
C GLY A 56 2.32 -5.42 -4.03
N ARG A 57 1.13 -5.27 -3.45
CA ARG A 57 0.42 -6.30 -2.68
C ARG A 57 -0.82 -6.78 -3.45
N PRO A 58 -0.66 -7.70 -4.41
CA PRO A 58 -1.78 -8.18 -5.24
C PRO A 58 -2.87 -8.87 -4.42
N THR A 59 -2.53 -9.62 -3.37
CA THR A 59 -3.52 -10.27 -2.48
C THR A 59 -4.35 -9.22 -1.73
N GLN A 60 -3.71 -8.17 -1.20
CA GLN A 60 -4.44 -7.06 -0.57
C GLN A 60 -5.32 -6.30 -1.56
N ALA A 61 -4.82 -6.02 -2.76
CA ALA A 61 -5.62 -5.36 -3.80
C ALA A 61 -6.84 -6.19 -4.20
N ALA A 62 -6.68 -7.49 -4.40
CA ALA A 62 -7.78 -8.40 -4.73
C ALA A 62 -8.82 -8.47 -3.62
N ALA A 63 -8.40 -8.60 -2.36
CA ALA A 63 -9.31 -8.64 -1.21
C ALA A 63 -10.11 -7.34 -1.05
N VAL A 64 -9.48 -6.17 -1.26
CA VAL A 64 -10.15 -4.87 -1.21
C VAL A 64 -11.16 -4.73 -2.35
N LEU A 65 -10.79 -5.11 -3.57
CA LEU A 65 -11.65 -5.02 -4.74
C LEU A 65 -12.80 -6.02 -4.73
N ALA A 66 -12.62 -7.20 -4.15
CA ALA A 66 -13.70 -8.17 -3.97
C ALA A 66 -14.77 -7.64 -2.99
N LYS A 67 -14.35 -6.98 -1.90
CA LYS A 67 -15.27 -6.39 -0.90
C LYS A 67 -15.92 -5.09 -1.38
N ASN A 68 -15.19 -4.28 -2.12
CA ASN A 68 -15.69 -3.00 -2.65
C ASN A 68 -15.16 -2.77 -4.07
N PRO A 69 -15.84 -3.30 -5.10
CA PRO A 69 -15.42 -3.14 -6.49
C PRO A 69 -15.30 -1.67 -6.90
N GLY A 70 -16.20 -0.80 -6.41
CA GLY A 70 -16.22 0.63 -6.78
C GLY A 70 -15.02 1.45 -6.26
N CYS A 71 -14.15 0.88 -5.41
CA CYS A 71 -13.01 1.61 -4.88
C CYS A 71 -11.89 1.86 -5.89
N TRP A 72 -11.90 1.19 -7.06
CA TRP A 72 -10.91 1.39 -8.13
C TRP A 72 -10.87 2.85 -8.63
N GLY A 73 -12.01 3.53 -8.61
CA GLY A 73 -12.17 4.90 -9.14
C GLY A 73 -11.92 6.00 -8.11
N VAL A 74 -11.59 5.66 -6.86
CA VAL A 74 -11.32 6.66 -5.82
C VAL A 74 -10.04 7.38 -6.16
N LYS A 75 -10.11 8.72 -6.14
CA LYS A 75 -8.97 9.60 -6.38
C LYS A 75 -8.51 10.24 -5.08
N THR A 76 -7.21 10.38 -4.95
CA THR A 76 -6.57 11.18 -3.92
C THR A 76 -6.73 12.67 -4.20
N SER A 77 -6.27 13.51 -3.27
CA SER A 77 -6.26 14.97 -3.42
C SER A 77 -5.41 15.49 -4.58
N LEU A 78 -4.44 14.71 -5.09
CA LEU A 78 -3.72 15.03 -6.34
C LEU A 78 -4.37 14.39 -7.57
N GLY A 79 -5.55 13.78 -7.44
CA GLY A 79 -6.31 13.23 -8.55
C GLY A 79 -5.86 11.85 -9.02
N ARG A 80 -5.00 11.16 -8.25
CA ARG A 80 -4.45 9.84 -8.61
C ARG A 80 -5.35 8.72 -8.13
N THR A 81 -5.52 7.71 -8.96
CA THR A 81 -6.14 6.43 -8.60
C THR A 81 -5.10 5.41 -8.16
N ALA A 82 -5.52 4.32 -7.53
CA ALA A 82 -4.61 3.23 -7.18
C ALA A 82 -3.97 2.57 -8.41
N HIS A 83 -4.65 2.58 -9.57
CA HIS A 83 -4.08 2.13 -10.83
C HIS A 83 -2.88 2.99 -11.24
N ASP A 84 -3.01 4.33 -11.16
CA ASP A 84 -1.93 5.26 -11.48
C ASP A 84 -0.72 5.04 -10.58
N VAL A 85 -0.96 4.81 -9.28
CA VAL A 85 0.10 4.48 -8.30
C VAL A 85 0.83 3.19 -8.68
N ALA A 86 0.10 2.15 -9.08
CA ALA A 86 0.69 0.88 -9.46
C ALA A 86 1.55 1.01 -10.74
N LEU A 87 1.10 1.80 -11.72
CA LEU A 87 1.87 2.08 -12.94
C LEU A 87 3.15 2.87 -12.65
N ASP A 88 3.06 3.90 -11.79
CA ASP A 88 4.24 4.66 -11.35
C ASP A 88 5.25 3.77 -10.63
N ALA A 89 4.77 2.79 -9.86
CA ALA A 89 5.62 1.83 -9.18
C ALA A 89 6.31 0.86 -10.16
N VAL A 90 5.63 0.42 -11.22
CA VAL A 90 6.23 -0.37 -12.31
C VAL A 90 7.34 0.43 -12.99
N ALA A 91 7.08 1.67 -13.38
CA ALA A 91 8.07 2.55 -14.01
C ALA A 91 9.25 2.84 -13.08
N TRP A 92 8.99 3.02 -11.78
CA TRP A 92 10.04 3.18 -10.78
C TRP A 92 10.93 1.93 -10.67
N CYS A 93 10.32 0.74 -10.67
CA CYS A 93 11.06 -0.53 -10.63
C CYS A 93 12.01 -0.67 -11.83
N GLU A 94 11.56 -0.28 -13.02
CA GLU A 94 12.39 -0.29 -14.24
C GLU A 94 13.54 0.70 -14.15
N LYS A 95 13.26 1.94 -13.73
CA LYS A 95 14.27 2.99 -13.59
C LYS A 95 15.37 2.64 -12.56
N HIS A 96 15.01 1.89 -11.52
CA HIS A 96 15.93 1.55 -10.42
C HIS A 96 16.45 0.11 -10.49
N ASN A 97 16.24 -0.59 -11.61
CA ASN A 97 16.67 -1.99 -11.80
C ASN A 97 16.22 -2.92 -10.67
N ARG A 98 14.99 -2.76 -10.19
CA ARG A 98 14.41 -3.62 -9.15
C ARG A 98 14.16 -5.03 -9.68
N SER A 99 13.97 -5.96 -8.76
CA SER A 99 13.72 -7.37 -9.11
C SER A 99 12.50 -7.52 -10.03
N ALA A 100 12.56 -8.50 -10.93
CA ALA A 100 11.43 -8.83 -11.80
C ALA A 100 10.18 -9.21 -10.99
N LEU A 101 10.36 -9.80 -9.80
CA LEU A 101 9.29 -10.15 -8.88
C LEU A 101 8.57 -8.91 -8.30
N GLU A 102 9.33 -7.88 -7.87
CA GLU A 102 8.75 -6.61 -7.40
C GLU A 102 7.96 -5.92 -8.50
N ARG A 103 8.55 -5.80 -9.70
CA ARG A 103 7.85 -5.23 -10.85
C ARG A 103 6.58 -6.01 -11.20
N HIS A 104 6.65 -7.34 -11.18
CA HIS A 104 5.50 -8.20 -11.46
C HIS A 104 4.36 -7.98 -10.47
N ARG A 105 4.66 -7.86 -9.17
CA ARG A 105 3.66 -7.59 -8.13
C ARG A 105 2.93 -6.25 -8.36
N HIS A 106 3.65 -5.18 -8.69
CA HIS A 106 3.00 -3.90 -9.04
C HIS A 106 2.14 -4.01 -10.30
N ALA A 107 2.63 -4.73 -11.32
CA ALA A 107 1.87 -4.96 -12.55
C ALA A 107 0.58 -5.79 -12.30
N GLN A 108 0.62 -6.76 -11.39
CA GLN A 108 -0.57 -7.51 -10.97
C GLN A 108 -1.59 -6.62 -10.27
N VAL A 109 -1.17 -5.70 -9.40
CA VAL A 109 -2.09 -4.74 -8.78
C VAL A 109 -2.71 -3.80 -9.83
N ALA A 110 -1.91 -3.34 -10.80
CA ALA A 110 -2.43 -2.53 -11.91
C ALA A 110 -3.48 -3.30 -12.72
N ASP A 111 -3.21 -4.57 -13.06
CA ASP A 111 -4.18 -5.41 -13.78
C ASP A 111 -5.47 -5.63 -12.99
N LEU A 112 -5.39 -5.87 -11.68
CA LEU A 112 -6.56 -5.98 -10.80
C LEU A 112 -7.40 -4.68 -10.82
N CYS A 113 -6.76 -3.52 -10.74
CA CYS A 113 -7.48 -2.24 -10.82
C CYS A 113 -8.15 -2.03 -12.18
N ARG A 114 -7.47 -2.40 -13.27
CA ARG A 114 -8.02 -2.34 -14.64
C ARG A 114 -9.22 -3.28 -14.80
N ARG A 115 -9.13 -4.51 -14.31
CA ARG A 115 -10.23 -5.48 -14.33
C ARG A 115 -11.44 -4.97 -13.55
N ALA A 116 -11.22 -4.33 -12.40
CA ALA A 116 -12.29 -3.70 -11.64
C ALA A 116 -12.95 -2.53 -12.39
N GLN A 117 -12.15 -1.73 -13.10
CA GLN A 117 -12.64 -0.67 -13.98
C GLN A 117 -13.50 -1.20 -15.12
N ASP A 118 -13.11 -2.33 -15.72
CA ASP A 118 -13.84 -3.03 -16.77
C ASP A 118 -15.07 -3.81 -16.25
N ALA A 119 -15.47 -3.58 -14.98
CA ALA A 119 -16.56 -4.26 -14.29
C ALA A 119 -16.43 -5.81 -14.25
N GLN A 120 -15.20 -6.32 -14.35
CA GLN A 120 -14.96 -7.75 -14.17
C GLN A 120 -15.03 -8.13 -12.70
N VAL A 121 -15.65 -9.29 -12.42
CA VAL A 121 -15.71 -9.82 -11.06
C VAL A 121 -14.30 -10.22 -10.61
N ILE A 122 -13.85 -9.62 -9.51
CA ILE A 122 -12.62 -9.99 -8.83
C ILE A 122 -13.00 -10.89 -7.68
N SER A 123 -12.63 -12.16 -7.78
CA SER A 123 -12.83 -13.13 -6.71
C SER A 123 -11.92 -12.80 -5.53
N GLU A 124 -12.39 -13.13 -4.32
CA GLU A 124 -11.51 -13.09 -3.14
C GLU A 124 -10.30 -13.99 -3.39
N PRO A 125 -9.08 -13.50 -3.09
CA PRO A 125 -7.89 -14.30 -3.29
C PRO A 125 -7.93 -15.49 -2.34
N VAL A 126 -7.62 -16.68 -2.85
CA VAL A 126 -7.29 -17.81 -1.99
C VAL A 126 -6.00 -17.44 -1.27
N LEU A 127 -6.05 -17.39 0.06
CA LEU A 127 -4.89 -17.08 0.89
C LEU A 127 -3.95 -18.28 0.88
N ASP A 128 -3.10 -18.31 -0.14
CA ASP A 128 -1.95 -19.18 -0.21
C ASP A 128 -0.85 -18.58 0.67
N GLU A 129 -0.44 -19.32 1.70
CA GLU A 129 0.57 -18.88 2.66
C GLU A 129 1.88 -18.49 1.97
N ASP A 130 2.25 -19.21 0.90
CA ASP A 130 3.45 -18.92 0.10
C ASP A 130 3.30 -17.63 -0.71
N ALA A 131 2.10 -17.35 -1.23
CA ALA A 131 1.83 -16.11 -1.96
C ALA A 131 1.88 -14.89 -1.02
N THR A 132 1.28 -14.99 0.18
CA THR A 132 1.35 -13.91 1.18
C THR A 132 2.75 -13.73 1.77
N ALA A 133 3.53 -14.80 1.94
CA ALA A 133 4.90 -14.72 2.44
C ALA A 133 5.84 -13.98 1.47
N ASN A 134 5.54 -13.99 0.17
CA ASN A 134 6.32 -13.30 -0.86
C ASN A 134 5.89 -11.84 -1.08
N GLU A 135 4.83 -11.36 -0.41
CA GLU A 135 4.41 -9.96 -0.46
C GLU A 135 5.18 -9.11 0.56
N PRO A 136 5.51 -7.84 0.23
CA PRO A 136 6.29 -7.01 1.12
C PRO A 136 5.42 -6.52 2.29
N GLY A 137 5.77 -6.90 3.51
CA GLY A 137 5.14 -6.41 4.72
C GLY A 137 5.65 -7.15 5.97
N PRO A 138 5.34 -6.65 7.17
CA PRO A 138 5.54 -7.42 8.39
C PRO A 138 4.77 -8.76 8.33
N PRO A 139 5.31 -9.84 8.93
CA PRO A 139 4.55 -11.06 9.16
C PRO A 139 3.20 -10.76 9.83
N GLY A 140 2.11 -11.33 9.30
CA GLY A 140 0.75 -11.14 9.84
C GLY A 140 0.11 -9.77 9.59
N TYR A 141 0.77 -8.82 8.89
CA TYR A 141 0.20 -7.50 8.58
C TYR A 141 -1.15 -7.62 7.84
N PHE A 142 -1.28 -8.63 6.97
CA PHE A 142 -2.51 -8.91 6.23
C PHE A 142 -3.63 -9.51 7.12
N GLN A 143 -3.28 -10.32 8.13
CA GLN A 143 -4.25 -10.93 9.06
C GLN A 143 -4.73 -9.94 10.14
N ALA A 144 -3.92 -8.95 10.50
CA ALA A 144 -4.22 -7.97 11.55
C ALA A 144 -5.18 -6.85 11.11
N THR A 145 -5.36 -6.61 9.81
CA THR A 145 -6.10 -5.44 9.30
C THR A 145 -7.64 -5.50 9.37
N SER A 146 -8.23 -6.46 10.09
CA SER A 146 -9.64 -6.34 10.50
C SER A 146 -9.89 -5.11 11.39
N SER A 147 -8.83 -4.53 11.98
CA SER A 147 -8.85 -3.21 12.61
C SER A 147 -7.44 -2.63 12.73
N LEU A 148 -7.12 -1.60 11.95
CA LEU A 148 -6.04 -0.67 12.29
C LEU A 148 -6.55 0.78 12.25
N PRO A 149 -6.07 1.64 13.17
CA PRO A 149 -6.66 2.94 13.48
C PRO A 149 -6.26 3.96 12.41
N GLY A 150 -7.23 4.61 11.78
CA GLY A 150 -6.98 5.61 10.75
C GLY A 150 -8.12 5.79 9.76
N LEU A 151 -8.98 4.77 9.62
CA LEU A 151 -10.33 4.96 9.09
C LEU A 151 -11.15 5.72 10.13
N ARG A 152 -11.09 7.06 10.10
CA ARG A 152 -12.27 7.82 10.51
C ARG A 152 -13.40 7.35 9.58
N GLN A 153 -14.26 6.46 10.07
CA GLN A 153 -15.62 6.40 9.60
C GLN A 153 -16.22 7.80 9.85
N LYS A 154 -16.09 8.70 8.88
CA LYS A 154 -16.95 9.88 8.85
C LYS A 154 -18.34 9.31 8.63
N GLY A 155 -19.14 9.42 9.69
CA GLY A 155 -20.44 8.78 9.80
C GLY A 155 -21.28 8.97 8.55
N LEU A 156 -21.65 7.85 7.93
CA LEU A 156 -22.91 7.75 7.22
C LEU A 156 -24.01 7.92 8.28
N ARG A 157 -24.54 9.14 8.40
CA ARG A 157 -25.83 9.31 9.07
C ARG A 157 -26.87 8.57 8.24
N PRO A 158 -27.73 7.73 8.83
CA PRO A 158 -28.95 7.34 8.14
C PRO A 158 -29.78 8.61 7.94
N MET A 159 -30.09 8.94 6.68
CA MET A 159 -31.22 9.83 6.41
C MET A 159 -32.47 9.05 6.76
N MET A 160 -33.10 9.41 7.87
CA MET A 160 -34.54 9.24 8.10
C MET A 160 -35.19 10.62 7.91
#